data_AF-A0A7C1PM83-F1
#
_entry.id   AF-A0A7C1PM83-F1
#
_cell.length_a   1.000
_cell.length_b   1.000
_cell.length_c   1.000
_cell.angle_alpha   90.00
_cell.angle_beta   90.00
_cell.angle_gamma   90.00
#
_symmetry.space_group_name_H-M   'P 1'
#
loop_
_entity.id
_entity.type
_entity.pdbx_description
1 polymer ?
#
loop_
_entity_poly.entity_id
_entity_poly.type
_entity_poly.pdbx_seq_one_letter_code
_entity_poly.pdbx_strand_id
1 'polypeptide(L)'
;MLNVGEKIKDISKFHVKIGGMSCSFCVETIKKAYGKQKGVENVNVSLSHEELLISYDPSKISRGELEKTLTDLGYTIADPRKVKAFEEQEKELRLARKRLFIAGTFTLISLILMILMWSGIRSWWFRWAMLSLALATMFGPGWPIKKKAWQSLKRGILNQHILLELGAFSGSIGGFTGFFMPGFPIADFFAVSVFVTSYHLLSGWVSLLVRTRASQAVQKLLDLQPKTAKVIQNGKEVVKKIEELKINDIVRVRPGERIPIDGITIKGYSTVDESIVTGESIPLEKGILMRSGEAFQTLPQIKKMVLDKTGTITKGKPEVVEIVNYDFNKKKILSLVGSAERLSEHPLAQAIIKYIDEEKVSYAEPKEFNSFSGKGVKAKVGQDTVIVGKTSFLEEKEIKLSKHQLSKIEEMAEEGKTAVGIGVNKELMGIIGLGIPAAATGLLHPVWAMIAMAASVGTVLLNSFGIPVISQAKRKLNIL
;
A
#
# COMPACT_ATOMS: atom_id res chain seq x y z
N MET A 1 20.73 -11.26 45.36
CA MET A 1 20.54 -12.50 44.59
C MET A 1 19.23 -12.37 43.83
N LEU A 2 19.28 -12.14 42.52
CA LEU A 2 18.10 -12.05 41.66
C LEU A 2 17.93 -13.38 40.93
N ASN A 3 16.71 -13.91 40.99
CA ASN A 3 16.35 -15.23 40.51
C ASN A 3 16.36 -15.24 38.97
N VAL A 4 17.40 -15.82 38.36
CA VAL A 4 17.48 -16.06 36.91
C VAL A 4 16.95 -17.46 36.65
N GLY A 5 15.63 -17.58 36.47
CA GLY A 5 14.95 -18.88 36.46
C GLY A 5 13.79 -19.05 35.48
N GLU A 6 13.48 -18.08 34.61
CA GLU A 6 12.52 -18.30 33.52
C GLU A 6 13.25 -18.35 32.17
N LYS A 7 13.29 -19.54 31.56
CA LYS A 7 13.66 -19.71 30.16
C LYS A 7 12.76 -18.79 29.32
N ILE A 8 13.35 -17.79 28.68
CA ILE A 8 12.68 -16.99 27.65
C ILE A 8 12.22 -17.97 26.58
N LYS A 9 10.90 -18.18 26.46
CA LYS A 9 10.32 -18.97 25.38
C LYS A 9 10.62 -18.25 24.06
N ASP A 10 11.31 -18.93 23.15
CA ASP A 10 11.51 -18.43 21.79
C ASP A 10 10.18 -18.57 21.04
N ILE A 11 9.51 -17.44 20.77
CA ILE A 11 8.19 -17.41 20.12
C ILE A 11 8.37 -16.92 18.68
N SER A 12 8.14 -17.82 17.73
CA SER A 12 8.18 -17.54 16.30
C SER A 12 6.79 -17.23 15.74
N LYS A 13 6.74 -16.45 14.66
CA LYS A 13 5.50 -16.09 13.95
C LYS A 13 5.39 -16.83 12.62
N PHE A 14 4.26 -17.47 12.39
CA PHE A 14 3.89 -18.10 11.12
C PHE A 14 2.73 -17.29 10.50
N HIS A 15 2.99 -16.66 9.35
CA HIS A 15 2.01 -15.82 8.65
C HIS A 15 1.82 -16.33 7.23
N VAL A 16 0.59 -16.71 6.89
CA VAL A 16 0.25 -17.28 5.58
C VAL A 16 -1.08 -16.76 5.06
N LYS A 17 -1.20 -16.67 3.73
CA LYS A 17 -2.47 -16.55 3.03
C LYS A 17 -3.10 -17.92 2.83
N ILE A 18 -4.41 -17.99 3.02
CA ILE A 18 -5.24 -19.19 3.00
C ILE A 18 -6.30 -19.01 1.91
N GLY A 19 -6.07 -19.61 0.75
CA GLY A 19 -7.06 -19.68 -0.30
C GLY A 19 -8.15 -20.72 -0.01
N GLY A 20 -9.40 -20.34 -0.32
CA GLY A 20 -10.58 -21.21 -0.16
C GLY A 20 -11.40 -20.95 1.10
N MET A 21 -11.04 -19.96 1.94
CA MET A 21 -11.89 -19.51 3.04
C MET A 21 -13.08 -18.71 2.50
N SER A 22 -14.30 -19.07 2.90
CA SER A 22 -15.52 -18.48 2.34
C SER A 22 -16.48 -17.90 3.38
N CYS A 23 -16.37 -18.30 4.65
CA CYS A 23 -17.33 -17.90 5.70
C CYS A 23 -16.70 -17.96 7.10
N SER A 24 -17.41 -17.43 8.10
CA SER A 24 -17.02 -17.47 9.52
C SER A 24 -16.81 -18.89 10.05
N PHE A 25 -17.45 -19.89 9.46
CA PHE A 25 -17.23 -21.30 9.81
C PHE A 25 -15.82 -21.79 9.45
N CYS A 26 -15.21 -21.25 8.37
CA CYS A 26 -13.83 -21.55 8.00
C CYS A 26 -12.86 -21.05 9.09
N VAL A 27 -13.11 -19.85 9.62
CA VAL A 27 -12.33 -19.24 10.71
C VAL A 27 -12.35 -20.11 11.96
N GLU A 28 -13.54 -20.52 12.37
CA GLU A 28 -13.72 -21.32 13.59
C GLU A 28 -13.08 -22.70 13.46
N THR A 29 -13.18 -23.31 12.27
CA THR A 29 -12.54 -24.60 11.96
C THR A 29 -11.02 -24.52 12.08
N ILE A 30 -10.41 -23.47 11.51
CA ILE A 30 -8.96 -23.26 11.57
C ILE A 30 -8.50 -22.97 12.99
N LYS A 31 -9.21 -22.09 13.72
CA LYS A 31 -8.91 -21.80 15.14
C LYS A 31 -8.94 -23.05 16.01
N LYS A 32 -9.97 -23.88 15.84
CA LYS A 32 -10.15 -25.12 16.62
C LYS A 32 -9.10 -26.19 16.30
N ALA A 33 -8.64 -26.26 15.05
CA ALA A 33 -7.60 -27.20 14.64
C ALA A 33 -6.24 -26.85 15.28
N TYR A 34 -5.84 -25.58 15.23
CA TYR A 34 -4.58 -25.12 15.80
C TYR A 34 -4.60 -24.98 17.32
N GLY A 35 -5.75 -24.64 17.91
CA GLY A 35 -5.90 -24.56 19.37
C GLY A 35 -5.71 -25.90 20.09
N LYS A 36 -5.71 -27.03 19.35
CA LYS A 36 -5.44 -28.37 19.89
C LYS A 36 -3.97 -28.80 19.77
N GLN A 37 -3.14 -28.05 19.04
CA GLN A 37 -1.74 -28.42 18.81
C GLN A 37 -0.84 -27.92 19.93
N LYS A 38 -0.02 -28.82 20.49
CA LYS A 38 0.97 -28.47 21.52
C LYS A 38 2.07 -27.62 20.87
N GLY A 39 2.32 -26.44 21.43
CA GLY A 39 3.33 -25.50 20.92
C GLY A 39 2.75 -24.28 20.19
N VAL A 40 1.43 -24.24 19.93
CA VAL A 40 0.74 -23.05 19.42
C VAL A 40 0.24 -22.21 20.60
N GLU A 41 0.61 -20.93 20.66
CA GLU A 41 0.18 -20.02 21.73
C GLU A 41 -1.00 -19.14 21.32
N ASN A 42 -0.96 -18.56 20.12
CA ASN A 42 -2.01 -17.66 19.62
C ASN A 42 -2.33 -17.93 18.16
N VAL A 43 -3.62 -17.88 17.82
CA VAL A 43 -4.13 -18.14 16.47
C VAL A 43 -5.10 -17.03 16.07
N ASN A 44 -4.68 -16.20 15.12
CA ASN A 44 -5.51 -15.15 14.55
C ASN A 44 -5.81 -15.47 13.09
N VAL A 45 -7.09 -15.64 12.77
CA VAL A 45 -7.55 -15.88 11.40
C VAL A 45 -8.38 -14.68 10.97
N SER A 46 -8.00 -14.09 9.85
CA SER A 46 -8.70 -12.98 9.22
C SER A 46 -9.44 -13.51 8.00
N LEU A 47 -10.77 -13.62 8.09
CA LEU A 47 -11.61 -14.00 6.95
C LEU A 47 -11.50 -12.97 5.82
N SER A 48 -11.53 -11.69 6.18
CA SER A 48 -11.50 -10.58 5.23
C SER A 48 -10.20 -10.48 4.43
N HIS A 49 -9.10 -10.96 5.01
CA HIS A 49 -7.78 -10.91 4.36
C HIS A 49 -7.36 -12.28 3.81
N GLU A 50 -8.19 -13.31 4.00
CA GLU A 50 -7.84 -14.69 3.72
C GLU A 50 -6.48 -15.07 4.37
N GLU A 51 -6.23 -14.67 5.62
CA GLU A 51 -4.92 -14.79 6.25
C GLU A 51 -4.97 -15.46 7.63
N LEU A 52 -3.88 -16.12 7.99
CA LEU A 52 -3.65 -16.72 9.28
C LEU A 52 -2.30 -16.26 9.84
N LEU A 53 -2.34 -15.83 11.10
CA LEU A 53 -1.17 -15.52 11.90
C LEU A 53 -1.16 -16.41 13.15
N ILE A 54 -0.10 -17.20 13.28
CA ILE A 54 0.14 -18.07 14.43
C ILE A 54 1.41 -17.63 15.15
N SER A 55 1.34 -17.52 16.47
CA SER A 55 2.52 -17.47 17.35
C SER A 55 2.75 -18.87 17.92
N TYR A 56 3.96 -19.42 17.72
CA TYR A 56 4.30 -20.79 18.11
C TYR A 56 5.72 -20.92 18.65
N ASP A 57 5.95 -21.96 19.45
CA ASP A 57 7.24 -22.38 19.96
C ASP A 57 7.91 -23.32 18.94
N PRO A 58 8.97 -22.89 18.23
CA PRO A 58 9.62 -23.67 17.19
C PRO A 58 10.32 -24.92 17.75
N SER A 59 10.51 -25.01 19.07
CA SER A 59 11.06 -26.21 19.74
C SER A 59 10.03 -27.33 19.87
N LYS A 60 8.73 -27.03 19.72
CA LYS A 60 7.62 -27.98 19.93
C LYS A 60 6.82 -28.29 18.68
N ILE A 61 6.74 -27.36 17.74
CA ILE A 61 6.03 -27.56 16.48
C ILE A 61 6.78 -26.89 15.34
N SER A 62 6.91 -27.60 14.22
CA SER A 62 7.62 -27.11 13.05
C SER A 62 6.69 -26.32 12.12
N ARG A 63 7.28 -25.38 11.36
CA ARG A 63 6.55 -24.67 10.28
C ARG A 63 5.90 -25.65 9.28
N GLY A 64 6.57 -26.75 8.96
CA GLY A 64 6.06 -27.77 8.04
C GLY A 64 4.79 -28.47 8.57
N GLU A 65 4.71 -28.74 9.88
CA GLU A 65 3.49 -29.30 10.49
C GLU A 65 2.33 -28.30 10.51
N LEU A 66 2.64 -27.01 10.74
CA LEU A 66 1.64 -25.96 10.64
C LEU A 66 1.08 -25.89 9.21
N GLU A 67 1.93 -25.88 8.19
CA GLU A 67 1.52 -25.90 6.78
C GLU A 67 0.73 -27.16 6.42
N LYS A 68 1.17 -28.32 6.88
CA LYS A 68 0.48 -29.59 6.66
C LYS A 68 -0.94 -29.57 7.24
N THR A 69 -1.13 -29.01 8.43
CA THR A 69 -2.44 -28.90 9.09
C THR A 69 -3.45 -28.12 8.25
N LEU A 70 -3.05 -26.99 7.66
CA LEU A 70 -3.91 -26.22 6.76
C LEU A 70 -4.21 -26.95 5.46
N THR A 71 -3.23 -27.68 4.93
CA THR A 71 -3.37 -28.46 3.70
C THR A 71 -4.30 -29.66 3.89
N ASP A 72 -4.23 -30.32 5.06
CA ASP A 72 -5.10 -31.43 5.48
C ASP A 72 -6.54 -30.94 5.69
N LEU A 73 -6.73 -29.71 6.19
CA LEU A 73 -8.03 -29.04 6.24
C LEU A 73 -8.53 -28.61 4.85
N GLY A 74 -7.73 -28.80 3.80
CA GLY A 74 -8.09 -28.55 2.42
C GLY A 74 -7.90 -27.10 1.98
N TYR A 75 -7.16 -26.28 2.71
CA TYR A 75 -6.86 -24.92 2.30
C TYR A 75 -5.58 -24.86 1.45
N THR A 76 -5.54 -23.91 0.51
CA THR A 76 -4.32 -23.63 -0.25
C THR A 76 -3.50 -22.56 0.47
N ILE A 77 -2.22 -22.80 0.67
CA ILE A 77 -1.34 -21.88 1.40
C ILE A 77 -0.51 -21.08 0.40
N ALA A 78 -0.49 -19.77 0.57
CA ALA A 78 0.37 -18.87 -0.17
C ALA A 78 1.16 -18.00 0.81
N ASP A 79 2.39 -17.64 0.47
CA ASP A 79 3.14 -16.69 1.27
C ASP A 79 2.59 -15.28 1.01
N PRO A 80 2.11 -14.56 2.04
CA PRO A 80 1.53 -13.23 1.91
C PRO A 80 2.55 -12.20 1.40
N ARG A 81 3.85 -12.49 1.51
CA ARG A 81 4.95 -11.67 0.99
C ARG A 81 5.35 -12.06 -0.44
N LYS A 82 5.04 -13.28 -0.89
CA LYS A 82 5.21 -13.65 -2.30
C LYS A 82 4.02 -13.14 -3.10
N VAL A 83 4.18 -11.93 -3.63
CA VAL A 83 3.30 -11.47 -4.70
C VAL A 83 3.50 -12.42 -5.88
N LYS A 84 2.42 -13.08 -6.34
CA LYS A 84 2.47 -13.85 -7.59
C LYS A 84 3.08 -12.96 -8.65
N ALA A 85 4.01 -13.50 -9.44
CA ALA A 85 4.63 -12.74 -10.51
C ALA A 85 3.51 -12.10 -11.35
N PHE A 86 3.65 -10.80 -11.65
CA PHE A 86 2.68 -10.05 -12.45
C PHE A 86 2.28 -10.81 -13.72
N GLU A 87 3.27 -11.46 -14.35
CA GLU A 87 3.08 -12.32 -15.52
C GLU A 87 2.13 -13.49 -15.28
N GLU A 88 2.15 -14.10 -14.09
CA GLU A 88 1.25 -15.21 -13.73
C GLU A 88 -0.18 -14.71 -13.56
N GLN A 89 -0.38 -13.58 -12.88
CA GLN A 89 -1.69 -12.94 -12.73
C GLN A 89 -2.28 -12.55 -14.10
N GLU A 90 -1.46 -12.00 -14.99
CA GLU A 90 -1.89 -11.62 -16.33
C GLU A 90 -2.23 -12.83 -17.19
N LYS A 91 -1.46 -13.93 -17.09
CA LYS A 91 -1.78 -15.22 -17.73
C LYS A 91 -3.12 -15.76 -17.25
N GLU A 92 -3.38 -15.75 -15.95
CA GLU A 92 -4.65 -16.21 -15.38
C GLU A 92 -5.84 -15.37 -15.91
N LEU A 93 -5.68 -14.05 -15.97
CA LEU A 93 -6.69 -13.14 -16.52
C LEU A 93 -6.93 -13.36 -18.03
N ARG A 94 -5.87 -13.61 -18.82
CA ARG A 94 -5.99 -13.94 -20.26
C ARG A 94 -6.74 -15.26 -20.48
N LEU A 95 -6.43 -16.28 -19.68
CA LEU A 95 -7.15 -17.57 -19.75
C LEU A 95 -8.62 -17.43 -19.36
N ALA A 96 -8.93 -16.67 -18.30
CA ALA A 96 -10.30 -16.39 -17.90
C ALA A 96 -11.07 -15.63 -18.99
N ARG A 97 -10.44 -14.62 -19.61
CA ARG A 97 -11.00 -13.87 -20.74
C ARG A 97 -11.30 -14.80 -21.93
N LYS A 98 -10.39 -15.70 -22.30
CA LYS A 98 -10.60 -16.66 -23.39
C LYS A 98 -11.80 -17.57 -23.13
N ARG A 99 -11.93 -18.10 -21.91
CA ARG A 99 -13.09 -18.91 -21.51
C ARG A 99 -14.40 -18.13 -21.59
N LEU A 100 -14.39 -16.87 -21.13
CA LEU A 100 -15.55 -15.98 -21.21
C LEU A 100 -15.96 -15.70 -22.67
N PHE A 101 -15.00 -15.46 -23.58
CA PHE A 101 -15.32 -15.29 -25.00
C PHE A 101 -15.97 -16.54 -25.59
N ILE A 102 -15.43 -17.74 -25.32
CA ILE A 102 -16.01 -19.00 -25.79
C ILE A 102 -17.44 -19.18 -25.22
N ALA A 103 -17.61 -19.00 -23.92
CA ALA A 103 -18.94 -19.09 -23.29
C ALA A 103 -19.93 -18.04 -23.83
N GLY A 104 -19.45 -16.82 -24.09
CA GLY A 104 -20.22 -15.75 -24.72
C GLY A 104 -20.69 -16.11 -26.12
N THR A 105 -19.84 -16.77 -26.93
CA THR A 105 -20.26 -17.26 -28.26
C THR A 105 -21.35 -18.33 -28.15
N PHE A 106 -21.22 -19.31 -27.24
CA PHE A 106 -22.26 -20.31 -27.03
C PHE A 106 -23.56 -19.69 -26.49
N THR A 107 -23.46 -18.70 -25.62
CA THR A 107 -24.60 -17.94 -25.11
C THR A 107 -25.32 -17.19 -26.22
N LEU A 108 -24.58 -16.54 -27.12
CA LEU A 108 -25.15 -15.81 -28.25
C LEU A 108 -25.87 -16.78 -29.21
N ILE A 109 -25.27 -17.92 -29.53
CA ILE A 109 -25.90 -18.95 -30.37
C ILE A 109 -27.18 -19.47 -29.68
N SER A 110 -27.11 -19.79 -28.38
CA SER A 110 -28.26 -20.21 -27.58
C SER A 110 -29.38 -19.16 -27.61
N LEU A 111 -29.05 -17.87 -27.45
CA LEU A 111 -30.02 -16.77 -27.48
C LEU A 111 -30.68 -16.64 -28.86
N ILE A 112 -29.91 -16.74 -29.95
CA ILE A 112 -30.44 -16.72 -31.31
C ILE A 112 -31.41 -17.88 -31.53
N LEU A 113 -31.04 -19.10 -31.12
CA LEU A 113 -31.91 -20.27 -31.23
C LEU A 113 -33.21 -20.09 -30.43
N MET A 114 -33.13 -19.54 -29.22
CA MET A 114 -34.33 -19.24 -28.42
C MET A 114 -35.23 -18.20 -29.10
N ILE A 115 -34.66 -17.12 -29.64
CA ILE A 115 -35.43 -16.10 -30.37
C ILE A 115 -36.16 -16.71 -31.56
N LEU A 116 -35.50 -17.58 -32.35
CA LEU A 116 -36.13 -18.30 -33.46
C LEU A 116 -37.28 -19.20 -32.98
N MET A 117 -37.10 -19.87 -31.84
CA MET A 117 -38.13 -20.71 -31.25
C MET A 117 -39.34 -19.91 -30.76
N TRP A 118 -39.10 -18.77 -30.11
CA TRP A 118 -40.14 -17.86 -29.62
C TRP A 118 -40.88 -17.17 -30.76
N SER A 119 -40.22 -16.91 -31.90
CA SER A 119 -40.86 -16.39 -33.11
C SER A 119 -41.70 -17.43 -33.86
N GLY A 120 -41.90 -18.63 -33.27
CA GLY A 120 -42.76 -19.68 -33.81
C GLY A 120 -42.07 -20.66 -34.74
N ILE A 121 -40.78 -20.49 -35.06
CA ILE A 121 -40.02 -21.44 -35.86
C ILE A 121 -39.70 -22.63 -34.96
N ARG A 122 -40.31 -23.79 -35.22
CA ARG A 122 -40.06 -25.02 -34.44
C ARG A 122 -39.39 -26.06 -35.31
N SER A 123 -38.24 -26.56 -34.87
CA SER A 123 -37.57 -27.69 -35.49
C SER A 123 -37.09 -28.69 -34.45
N TRP A 124 -37.11 -29.97 -34.81
CA TRP A 124 -36.79 -31.08 -33.91
C TRP A 124 -35.32 -31.05 -33.45
N TRP A 125 -34.41 -30.59 -34.31
CA TRP A 125 -32.97 -30.52 -34.03
C TRP A 125 -32.59 -29.42 -33.04
N PHE A 126 -33.44 -28.40 -32.82
CA PHE A 126 -33.17 -27.33 -31.86
C PHE A 126 -32.96 -27.86 -30.44
N ARG A 127 -33.70 -28.89 -30.03
CA ARG A 127 -33.56 -29.50 -28.70
C ARG A 127 -32.17 -30.15 -28.52
N TRP A 128 -31.69 -30.84 -29.56
CA TRP A 128 -30.37 -31.46 -29.57
C TRP A 128 -29.24 -30.43 -29.64
N ALA A 129 -29.44 -29.36 -30.43
CA ALA A 129 -28.50 -28.24 -30.48
C ALA A 129 -28.38 -27.56 -29.11
N MET A 130 -29.50 -27.32 -28.42
CA MET A 130 -29.51 -26.70 -27.09
C MET A 130 -28.87 -27.60 -26.02
N LEU A 131 -29.14 -28.91 -26.03
CA LEU A 131 -28.44 -29.87 -25.16
C LEU A 131 -26.92 -29.84 -25.40
N SER A 132 -26.51 -29.85 -26.66
CA SER A 132 -25.10 -29.81 -27.03
C SER A 132 -24.42 -28.52 -26.55
N LEU A 133 -25.08 -27.37 -26.71
CA LEU A 133 -24.60 -26.09 -26.20
C LEU A 133 -24.51 -26.05 -24.67
N ALA A 134 -25.50 -26.60 -23.96
CA ALA A 134 -25.50 -26.70 -22.51
C ALA A 134 -24.30 -27.50 -22.01
N LEU A 135 -24.10 -28.71 -22.53
CA LEU A 135 -22.97 -29.57 -22.16
C LEU A 135 -21.63 -28.95 -22.56
N ALA A 136 -21.52 -28.41 -23.78
CA ALA A 136 -20.29 -27.77 -24.26
C ALA A 136 -19.91 -26.56 -23.39
N THR A 137 -20.88 -25.76 -22.96
CA THR A 137 -20.64 -24.60 -22.08
C THR A 137 -20.23 -25.03 -20.68
N MET A 138 -20.96 -25.98 -20.08
CA MET A 138 -20.71 -26.48 -18.71
C MET A 138 -19.38 -27.20 -18.57
N PHE A 139 -19.05 -28.09 -19.50
CA PHE A 139 -17.87 -28.95 -19.41
C PHE A 139 -16.68 -28.46 -20.23
N GLY A 140 -16.88 -27.49 -21.13
CA GLY A 140 -15.80 -26.77 -21.81
C GLY A 140 -15.28 -25.61 -20.95
N PRO A 141 -15.67 -24.35 -21.23
CA PRO A 141 -15.17 -23.19 -20.49
C PRO A 141 -15.56 -23.21 -19.00
N GLY A 142 -16.66 -23.87 -18.62
CA GLY A 142 -17.14 -24.01 -17.24
C GLY A 142 -16.39 -25.04 -16.37
N TRP A 143 -15.52 -25.88 -16.94
CA TRP A 143 -14.81 -26.94 -16.19
C TRP A 143 -14.13 -26.49 -14.87
N PRO A 144 -13.42 -25.33 -14.83
CA PRO A 144 -12.79 -24.87 -13.59
C PRO A 144 -13.79 -24.63 -12.45
N ILE A 145 -15.03 -24.24 -12.79
CA ILE A 145 -16.09 -23.99 -11.81
C ILE A 145 -16.53 -25.31 -11.17
N LYS A 146 -16.71 -26.36 -11.98
CA LYS A 146 -17.03 -27.73 -11.49
C LYS A 146 -16.00 -28.20 -10.49
N LYS A 147 -14.70 -28.02 -10.80
CA LYS A 147 -13.61 -28.38 -9.89
C LYS A 147 -13.72 -27.62 -8.56
N LYS A 148 -13.99 -26.31 -8.60
CA LYS A 148 -14.17 -25.48 -7.39
C LYS A 148 -15.41 -25.88 -6.58
N ALA A 149 -16.53 -26.11 -7.24
CA ALA A 149 -17.78 -26.54 -6.59
C ALA A 149 -17.63 -27.92 -5.95
N TRP A 150 -17.00 -28.89 -6.65
CA TRP A 150 -16.71 -30.21 -6.11
C TRP A 150 -15.79 -30.15 -4.89
N GLN A 151 -14.73 -29.35 -4.96
CA GLN A 151 -13.84 -29.12 -3.82
C GLN A 151 -14.59 -28.49 -2.64
N SER A 152 -15.47 -27.51 -2.90
CA SER A 152 -16.28 -26.87 -1.87
C SER A 152 -17.27 -27.84 -1.22
N LEU A 153 -17.92 -28.69 -2.04
CA LEU A 153 -18.89 -29.68 -1.58
C LEU A 153 -18.21 -30.77 -0.74
N LYS A 154 -17.05 -31.27 -1.17
CA LYS A 154 -16.23 -32.22 -0.40
C LYS A 154 -15.81 -31.64 0.96
N ARG A 155 -15.69 -30.32 1.06
CA ARG A 155 -15.35 -29.59 2.31
C ARG A 155 -16.57 -29.21 3.14
N GLY A 156 -17.80 -29.52 2.70
CA GLY A 156 -19.02 -29.13 3.40
C GLY A 156 -19.32 -27.63 3.41
N ILE A 157 -18.68 -26.85 2.53
CA ILE A 157 -18.83 -25.38 2.46
C ILE A 157 -19.80 -25.05 1.33
N LEU A 158 -20.95 -24.45 1.66
CA LEU A 158 -21.89 -23.92 0.68
C LEU A 158 -21.48 -22.50 0.28
N ASN A 159 -21.07 -22.31 -0.97
CA ASN A 159 -20.67 -21.02 -1.53
C ASN A 159 -21.34 -20.74 -2.90
N GLN A 160 -21.05 -19.58 -3.47
CA GLN A 160 -21.58 -19.17 -4.79
C GLN A 160 -21.32 -20.21 -5.88
N HIS A 161 -20.21 -20.96 -5.80
CA HIS A 161 -19.90 -21.95 -6.82
C HIS A 161 -20.87 -23.12 -6.77
N ILE A 162 -21.18 -23.63 -5.58
CA ILE A 162 -22.17 -24.71 -5.44
C ILE A 162 -23.56 -24.23 -5.86
N LEU A 163 -23.98 -23.05 -5.42
CA LEU A 163 -25.30 -22.51 -5.73
C LEU A 163 -25.54 -22.38 -7.25
N LEU A 164 -24.61 -21.74 -7.96
CA LEU A 164 -24.72 -21.54 -9.40
C LEU A 164 -24.57 -22.86 -10.17
N GLU A 165 -23.76 -23.79 -9.66
CA GLU A 165 -23.62 -25.10 -10.26
C GLU A 165 -24.89 -25.96 -10.12
N LEU A 166 -25.54 -25.94 -8.96
CA LEU A 166 -26.84 -26.57 -8.78
C LEU A 166 -27.86 -26.03 -9.79
N GLY A 167 -27.94 -24.70 -9.95
CA GLY A 167 -28.82 -24.09 -10.96
C GLY A 167 -28.52 -24.57 -12.39
N ALA A 168 -27.23 -24.63 -12.77
CA ALA A 168 -26.84 -25.11 -14.09
C ALA A 168 -27.17 -26.59 -14.30
N PHE A 169 -26.93 -27.46 -13.30
CA PHE A 169 -27.30 -28.88 -13.38
C PHE A 169 -28.82 -29.08 -13.37
N SER A 170 -29.58 -28.33 -12.57
CA SER A 170 -31.04 -28.35 -12.56
C SER A 170 -31.62 -28.00 -13.93
N GLY A 171 -31.05 -27.03 -14.65
CA GLY A 171 -31.45 -26.72 -16.03
C GLY A 171 -31.27 -27.92 -16.97
N SER A 172 -30.13 -28.61 -16.87
CA SER A 172 -29.84 -29.78 -17.71
C SER A 172 -30.72 -30.98 -17.38
N ILE A 173 -30.95 -31.23 -16.08
CA ILE A 173 -31.87 -32.27 -15.62
C ILE A 173 -33.29 -31.96 -16.08
N GLY A 174 -33.75 -30.71 -15.92
CA GLY A 174 -35.06 -30.26 -16.38
C GLY A 174 -35.26 -30.47 -17.89
N GLY A 175 -34.28 -30.06 -18.70
CA GLY A 175 -34.31 -30.28 -20.15
C GLY A 175 -34.38 -31.77 -20.50
N PHE A 176 -33.65 -32.61 -19.78
CA PHE A 176 -33.70 -34.07 -19.97
C PHE A 176 -35.05 -34.68 -19.57
N THR A 177 -35.64 -34.24 -18.45
CA THR A 177 -36.95 -34.73 -18.01
C THR A 177 -38.07 -34.41 -19.00
N GLY A 178 -37.95 -33.30 -19.74
CA GLY A 178 -38.93 -32.93 -20.75
C GLY A 178 -39.06 -33.90 -21.93
N PHE A 179 -38.09 -34.80 -22.15
CA PHE A 179 -38.24 -35.87 -23.16
C PHE A 179 -39.33 -36.88 -22.78
N PHE A 180 -39.64 -37.02 -21.49
CA PHE A 180 -40.65 -37.95 -20.97
C PHE A 180 -42.01 -37.27 -20.72
N MET A 181 -42.08 -35.94 -20.83
CA MET A 181 -43.29 -35.16 -20.55
C MET A 181 -43.69 -34.32 -21.77
N PRO A 182 -44.76 -34.70 -22.49
CA PRO A 182 -45.27 -33.92 -23.62
C PRO A 182 -45.60 -32.48 -23.22
N GLY A 183 -45.24 -31.51 -24.05
CA GLY A 183 -45.48 -30.08 -23.79
C GLY A 183 -44.45 -29.39 -22.89
N PHE A 184 -43.49 -30.12 -22.32
CA PHE A 184 -42.45 -29.53 -21.47
C PHE A 184 -41.44 -28.71 -22.31
N PRO A 185 -41.03 -27.51 -21.84
CA PRO A 185 -40.13 -26.61 -22.57
C PRO A 185 -38.66 -27.06 -22.48
N ILE A 186 -38.32 -28.15 -23.18
CA ILE A 186 -36.99 -28.80 -23.14
C ILE A 186 -35.84 -27.81 -23.43
N ALA A 187 -35.95 -27.03 -24.50
CA ALA A 187 -34.88 -26.14 -24.96
C ALA A 187 -34.64 -24.99 -23.98
N ASP A 188 -35.70 -24.44 -23.37
CA ASP A 188 -35.60 -23.32 -22.43
C ASP A 188 -34.85 -23.76 -21.16
N PHE A 189 -35.10 -24.98 -20.67
CA PHE A 189 -34.38 -25.54 -19.52
C PHE A 189 -32.90 -25.80 -19.82
N PHE A 190 -32.55 -26.30 -21.01
CA PHE A 190 -31.14 -26.39 -21.41
C PHE A 190 -30.47 -25.01 -21.53
N ALA A 191 -31.21 -23.99 -21.96
CA ALA A 191 -30.69 -22.62 -22.03
C ALA A 191 -30.27 -22.09 -20.65
N VAL A 192 -31.01 -22.42 -19.58
CA VAL A 192 -30.65 -22.04 -18.20
C VAL A 192 -29.22 -22.47 -17.87
N SER A 193 -28.82 -23.70 -18.23
CA SER A 193 -27.47 -24.20 -18.01
C SER A 193 -26.40 -23.38 -18.74
N VAL A 194 -26.68 -22.95 -19.98
CA VAL A 194 -25.79 -22.09 -20.78
C VAL A 194 -25.65 -20.71 -20.13
N PHE A 195 -26.77 -20.07 -19.79
CA PHE A 195 -26.77 -18.70 -19.24
C PHE A 195 -26.15 -18.64 -17.85
N VAL A 196 -26.52 -19.55 -16.95
CA VAL A 196 -25.99 -19.56 -15.57
C VAL A 196 -24.47 -19.79 -15.58
N THR A 197 -23.99 -20.75 -16.37
CA THR A 197 -22.55 -21.01 -16.50
C THR A 197 -21.81 -19.79 -17.06
N SER A 198 -22.35 -19.16 -18.10
CA SER A 198 -21.73 -18.02 -18.76
C SER A 198 -21.73 -16.77 -17.89
N TYR A 199 -22.81 -16.52 -17.16
CA TYR A 199 -22.90 -15.45 -16.17
C TYR A 199 -21.87 -15.63 -15.05
N HIS A 200 -21.69 -16.87 -14.57
CA HIS A 200 -20.70 -17.17 -13.54
C HIS A 200 -19.26 -16.97 -14.04
N LEU A 201 -18.98 -17.31 -15.31
CA LEU A 201 -17.69 -16.99 -15.93
C LEU A 201 -17.48 -15.48 -16.07
N LEU A 202 -18.53 -14.73 -16.42
CA LEU A 202 -18.49 -13.27 -16.52
C LEU A 202 -18.19 -12.62 -15.16
N SER A 203 -18.95 -12.98 -14.12
CA SER A 203 -18.75 -12.43 -12.76
C SER A 203 -17.38 -12.78 -12.21
N GLY A 204 -16.91 -14.02 -12.45
CA GLY A 204 -15.57 -14.46 -12.08
C GLY A 204 -14.47 -13.67 -12.80
N TRP A 205 -14.62 -13.39 -14.10
CA TRP A 205 -13.68 -12.58 -14.87
C TRP A 205 -13.64 -11.13 -14.41
N VAL A 206 -14.79 -10.50 -14.15
CA VAL A 206 -14.87 -9.12 -13.64
C VAL A 206 -14.18 -9.00 -12.29
N SER A 207 -14.47 -9.94 -11.37
CA SER A 207 -13.82 -9.99 -10.06
C SER A 207 -12.29 -10.12 -10.18
N LEU A 208 -11.83 -11.02 -11.05
CA LEU A 208 -10.41 -11.22 -11.32
C LEU A 208 -9.76 -9.97 -11.93
N LEU A 209 -10.43 -9.29 -12.86
CA LEU A 209 -9.96 -8.07 -13.50
C LEU A 209 -9.73 -6.95 -12.48
N VAL A 210 -10.73 -6.68 -11.63
CA VAL A 210 -10.66 -5.63 -10.61
C VAL A 210 -9.53 -5.92 -9.62
N ARG A 211 -9.45 -7.17 -9.12
CA ARG A 211 -8.41 -7.60 -8.19
C ARG A 211 -7.01 -7.46 -8.81
N THR A 212 -6.85 -7.86 -10.06
CA THR A 212 -5.57 -7.76 -10.78
C THR A 212 -5.17 -6.30 -10.94
N ARG A 213 -6.05 -5.42 -11.43
CA ARG A 213 -5.73 -4.00 -11.62
C ARG A 213 -5.36 -3.29 -10.32
N ALA A 214 -6.07 -3.57 -9.22
CA ALA A 214 -5.76 -3.01 -7.92
C ALA A 214 -4.37 -3.47 -7.42
N SER A 215 -4.08 -4.78 -7.57
CA SER A 215 -2.76 -5.34 -7.24
C SER A 215 -1.63 -4.70 -8.05
N GLN A 216 -1.85 -4.49 -9.35
CA GLN A 216 -0.84 -3.88 -10.24
C GLN A 216 -0.50 -2.44 -9.86
N ALA A 217 -1.50 -1.63 -9.48
CA ALA A 217 -1.27 -0.25 -9.06
C ALA A 217 -0.44 -0.17 -7.78
N VAL A 218 -0.69 -1.06 -6.83
CA VAL A 218 0.10 -1.17 -5.59
C VAL A 218 1.51 -1.67 -5.87
N GLN A 219 1.64 -2.69 -6.73
CA GLN A 219 2.93 -3.29 -7.02
C GLN A 219 3.86 -2.34 -7.78
N LYS A 220 3.34 -1.50 -8.68
CA LYS A 220 4.12 -0.42 -9.32
C LYS A 220 4.73 0.58 -8.32
N LEU A 221 4.13 0.73 -7.14
CA LEU A 221 4.67 1.55 -6.06
C LEU A 221 5.72 0.82 -5.22
N LEU A 222 5.74 -0.52 -5.26
CA LEU A 222 6.66 -1.38 -4.50
C LEU A 222 7.84 -1.88 -5.35
N ASP A 223 7.72 -1.88 -6.68
CA ASP A 223 8.73 -2.36 -7.64
C ASP A 223 9.86 -1.31 -7.85
N LEU A 224 10.37 -0.80 -6.72
CA LEU A 224 11.43 0.21 -6.64
C LEU A 224 12.80 -0.42 -6.40
N GLN A 225 12.87 -1.74 -6.19
CA GLN A 225 14.11 -2.48 -6.10
C GLN A 225 14.67 -2.77 -7.50
N PRO A 226 15.89 -2.32 -7.82
CA PRO A 226 16.51 -2.60 -9.11
C PRO A 226 16.78 -4.11 -9.24
N LYS A 227 16.41 -4.75 -10.35
CA LYS A 227 16.56 -6.22 -10.52
C LYS A 227 18.01 -6.70 -10.62
N THR A 228 18.96 -5.78 -10.73
CA THR A 228 20.38 -6.06 -10.95
C THR A 228 21.25 -5.12 -10.13
N ALA A 229 22.42 -5.59 -9.73
CA ALA A 229 23.46 -4.82 -9.07
C ALA A 229 24.78 -4.90 -9.84
N LYS A 230 25.57 -3.82 -9.77
CA LYS A 230 26.93 -3.76 -10.34
C LYS A 230 27.93 -4.18 -9.28
N VAL A 231 28.48 -5.38 -9.41
CA VAL A 231 29.46 -5.95 -8.48
C VAL A 231 30.86 -5.73 -9.01
N ILE A 232 31.80 -5.37 -8.14
CA ILE A 232 33.23 -5.32 -8.45
C ILE A 232 33.83 -6.69 -8.17
N GLN A 233 34.26 -7.40 -9.20
CA GLN A 233 35.00 -8.65 -9.10
C GLN A 233 36.31 -8.54 -9.86
N ASN A 234 37.44 -8.88 -9.20
CA ASN A 234 38.78 -8.81 -9.81
C ASN A 234 39.11 -7.45 -10.46
N GLY A 235 38.67 -6.36 -9.82
CA GLY A 235 38.86 -4.99 -10.32
C GLY A 235 37.98 -4.60 -11.51
N LYS A 236 37.10 -5.46 -12.01
CA LYS A 236 36.16 -5.18 -13.11
C LYS A 236 34.71 -5.12 -12.61
N GLU A 237 33.91 -4.24 -13.22
CA GLU A 237 32.46 -4.16 -12.96
C GLU A 237 31.73 -5.27 -13.73
N VAL A 238 30.91 -6.05 -13.02
CA VAL A 238 30.05 -7.10 -13.59
C VAL A 238 28.63 -6.87 -13.10
N VAL A 239 27.65 -6.90 -14.02
CA VAL A 239 26.23 -6.81 -13.67
C VAL A 239 25.74 -8.20 -13.27
N LYS A 240 25.20 -8.34 -12.06
CA LYS A 240 24.55 -9.56 -11.57
C LYS A 240 23.10 -9.29 -11.22
N LYS A 241 22.26 -10.32 -11.27
CA LYS A 241 20.92 -10.26 -10.70
C LYS A 241 21.00 -10.26 -9.17
N ILE A 242 20.03 -9.64 -8.50
CA ILE A 242 20.02 -9.57 -7.02
C ILE A 242 20.07 -10.98 -6.40
N GLU A 243 19.38 -11.95 -6.99
CA GLU A 243 19.32 -13.32 -6.47
C GLU A 243 20.67 -14.05 -6.53
N GLU A 244 21.61 -13.54 -7.31
CA GLU A 244 22.95 -14.11 -7.51
C GLU A 244 24.01 -13.44 -6.62
N LEU A 245 23.63 -12.42 -5.83
CA LEU A 245 24.52 -11.73 -4.90
C LEU A 245 24.82 -12.58 -3.68
N LYS A 246 26.07 -12.52 -3.21
CA LYS A 246 26.51 -13.18 -1.98
C LYS A 246 26.85 -12.16 -0.91
N ILE A 247 26.73 -12.56 0.36
CA ILE A 247 27.21 -11.77 1.50
C ILE A 247 28.71 -11.49 1.28
N ASN A 248 29.10 -10.22 1.42
CA ASN A 248 30.43 -9.66 1.13
C ASN A 248 30.75 -9.32 -0.34
N ASP A 249 29.81 -9.46 -1.28
CA ASP A 249 30.01 -8.88 -2.63
C ASP A 249 30.12 -7.35 -2.54
N ILE A 250 31.12 -6.76 -3.20
CA ILE A 250 31.32 -5.31 -3.23
C ILE A 250 30.48 -4.72 -4.37
N VAL A 251 29.42 -4.02 -4.03
CA VAL A 251 28.52 -3.37 -4.99
C VAL A 251 28.92 -1.91 -5.18
N ARG A 252 29.02 -1.46 -6.43
CA ARG A 252 29.21 -0.05 -6.79
C ARG A 252 27.87 0.59 -7.13
N VAL A 253 27.54 1.66 -6.42
CA VAL A 253 26.34 2.48 -6.65
C VAL A 253 26.80 3.87 -7.10
N ARG A 254 26.33 4.34 -8.25
CA ARG A 254 26.63 5.68 -8.77
C ARG A 254 25.58 6.70 -8.30
N PRO A 255 25.89 8.01 -8.29
CA PRO A 255 24.89 9.05 -7.99
C PRO A 255 23.64 8.90 -8.86
N GLY A 256 22.46 8.93 -8.23
CA GLY A 256 21.16 8.73 -8.89
C GLY A 256 20.77 7.27 -9.14
N GLU A 257 21.68 6.29 -8.92
CA GLU A 257 21.32 4.87 -8.93
C GLU A 257 20.66 4.48 -7.61
N ARG A 258 19.73 3.53 -7.69
CA ARG A 258 19.06 2.98 -6.50
C ARG A 258 19.95 1.95 -5.83
N ILE A 259 19.91 1.93 -4.50
CA ILE A 259 20.61 0.91 -3.72
C ILE A 259 19.88 -0.43 -3.89
N PRO A 260 20.56 -1.49 -4.39
CA PRO A 260 19.91 -2.76 -4.72
C PRO A 260 19.64 -3.65 -3.50
N ILE A 261 20.47 -3.57 -2.45
CA ILE A 261 20.40 -4.42 -1.26
C ILE A 261 20.99 -3.68 -0.06
N ASP A 262 20.61 -4.08 1.15
CA ASP A 262 21.18 -3.57 2.40
C ASP A 262 22.68 -3.86 2.49
N GLY A 263 23.46 -2.91 2.99
CA GLY A 263 24.90 -3.05 3.10
C GLY A 263 25.55 -1.91 3.89
N ILE A 264 26.88 -2.01 4.05
CA ILE A 264 27.70 -1.01 4.70
C ILE A 264 28.59 -0.30 3.68
N THR A 265 28.75 1.02 3.81
CA THR A 265 29.61 1.81 2.93
C THR A 265 31.09 1.53 3.24
N ILE A 266 31.80 0.95 2.28
CA ILE A 266 33.24 0.64 2.42
C ILE A 266 34.11 1.82 1.92
N LYS A 267 33.64 2.56 0.91
CA LYS A 267 34.40 3.66 0.28
C LYS A 267 33.47 4.72 -0.35
N GLY A 268 33.75 5.99 -0.09
CA GLY A 268 33.02 7.14 -0.63
C GLY A 268 31.98 7.73 0.34
N TYR A 269 31.43 8.89 0.00
CA TYR A 269 30.34 9.54 0.71
C TYR A 269 29.30 10.04 -0.30
N SER A 270 28.01 9.88 0.03
CA SER A 270 26.87 10.38 -0.74
C SER A 270 25.68 10.52 0.19
N THR A 271 24.78 11.44 -0.12
CA THR A 271 23.43 11.44 0.46
C THR A 271 22.59 10.39 -0.27
N VAL A 272 21.66 9.77 0.45
CA VAL A 272 20.74 8.74 -0.08
C VAL A 272 19.33 9.17 0.28
N ASP A 273 18.44 9.09 -0.70
CA ASP A 273 17.02 9.33 -0.50
C ASP A 273 16.33 8.07 0.00
N GLU A 274 16.02 8.02 1.30
CA GLU A 274 15.34 6.91 1.95
C GLU A 274 13.81 7.08 1.96
N SER A 275 13.27 8.12 1.30
CA SER A 275 11.85 8.52 1.31
C SER A 275 10.86 7.38 1.07
N ILE A 276 11.20 6.50 0.13
CA ILE A 276 10.39 5.35 -0.27
C ILE A 276 10.23 4.31 0.85
N VAL A 277 11.23 4.20 1.74
CA VAL A 277 11.32 3.16 2.77
C VAL A 277 10.97 3.72 4.15
N THR A 278 11.43 4.94 4.47
CA THR A 278 11.23 5.59 5.77
C THR A 278 10.02 6.52 5.82
N GLY A 279 9.46 6.89 4.66
CA GLY A 279 8.28 7.77 4.56
C GLY A 279 8.59 9.26 4.69
N GLU A 280 9.86 9.66 4.73
CA GLU A 280 10.27 11.07 4.58
C GLU A 280 10.09 11.50 3.10
N SER A 281 9.80 12.75 2.76
CA SER A 281 8.97 13.03 1.56
C SER A 281 9.68 13.29 0.20
N ILE A 282 9.08 12.80 -0.90
CA ILE A 282 9.00 13.39 -2.25
C ILE A 282 7.51 13.40 -2.68
N PRO A 283 6.98 14.45 -3.35
CA PRO A 283 5.54 14.57 -3.62
C PRO A 283 5.13 13.67 -4.78
N LEU A 284 3.93 13.07 -4.74
CA LEU A 284 3.11 12.84 -5.95
C LEU A 284 1.65 12.46 -5.69
N GLU A 285 0.82 13.03 -6.57
CA GLU A 285 -0.59 12.82 -6.96
C GLU A 285 -1.69 12.57 -5.92
N LYS A 286 -2.66 13.50 -5.92
CA LYS A 286 -3.89 13.47 -5.13
C LYS A 286 -4.85 12.40 -5.66
N GLY A 287 -5.01 11.31 -4.91
CA GLY A 287 -6.06 10.31 -5.12
C GLY A 287 -6.13 9.29 -3.98
N ILE A 288 -7.29 8.66 -3.77
CA ILE A 288 -7.46 7.53 -2.84
C ILE A 288 -7.27 6.23 -3.64
N LEU A 289 -6.20 5.48 -3.37
CA LEU A 289 -5.93 4.20 -4.01
C LEU A 289 -6.49 3.04 -3.18
N MET A 290 -7.56 2.40 -3.66
CA MET A 290 -8.13 1.21 -3.02
C MET A 290 -7.43 -0.06 -3.50
N ARG A 291 -6.83 -0.82 -2.58
CA ARG A 291 -6.09 -2.06 -2.88
C ARG A 291 -6.98 -3.28 -3.16
N SER A 292 -8.26 -3.22 -2.77
CA SER A 292 -9.22 -4.30 -2.98
C SER A 292 -10.64 -3.76 -3.20
N GLY A 293 -11.49 -4.58 -3.81
CA GLY A 293 -12.93 -4.31 -3.91
C GLY A 293 -13.62 -4.27 -2.55
N GLU A 294 -13.16 -5.07 -1.57
CA GLU A 294 -13.69 -5.02 -0.20
C GLU A 294 -13.40 -3.68 0.49
N ALA A 295 -12.31 -2.98 0.16
CA ALA A 295 -12.01 -1.68 0.75
C ALA A 295 -13.15 -0.67 0.52
N PHE A 296 -13.85 -0.74 -0.62
CA PHE A 296 -15.04 0.08 -0.90
C PHE A 296 -16.25 -0.27 0.00
N GLN A 297 -16.33 -1.51 0.47
CA GLN A 297 -17.42 -2.01 1.30
C GLN A 297 -17.15 -1.83 2.80
N THR A 298 -15.88 -1.93 3.21
CA THR A 298 -15.46 -1.75 4.61
C THR A 298 -15.30 -0.28 4.97
N LEU A 299 -14.86 0.58 4.05
CA LEU A 299 -14.63 2.01 4.33
C LEU A 299 -15.87 2.71 4.94
N PRO A 300 -17.10 2.52 4.44
CA PRO A 300 -18.30 3.10 5.05
C PRO A 300 -18.59 2.62 6.49
N GLN A 301 -18.03 1.48 6.90
CA GLN A 301 -18.25 0.86 8.21
C GLN A 301 -17.24 1.33 9.26
N ILE A 302 -16.19 2.05 8.86
CA ILE A 302 -15.14 2.53 9.77
C ILE A 302 -15.69 3.68 10.62
N LYS A 303 -15.79 3.46 11.94
CA LYS A 303 -16.25 4.47 12.91
C LYS A 303 -15.11 5.26 13.57
N LYS A 304 -13.90 4.70 13.58
CA LYS A 304 -12.71 5.28 14.21
C LYS A 304 -11.55 5.13 13.24
N MET A 305 -10.82 6.21 13.03
CA MET A 305 -9.64 6.25 12.16
C MET A 305 -8.44 6.68 12.99
N VAL A 306 -7.42 5.84 13.03
CA VAL A 306 -6.14 6.14 13.68
C VAL A 306 -5.20 6.59 12.57
N LEU A 307 -4.67 7.79 12.71
CA LEU A 307 -3.76 8.39 11.73
C LEU A 307 -2.37 8.50 12.37
N ASP A 308 -1.35 8.11 11.61
CA ASP A 308 0.03 8.38 12.01
C ASP A 308 0.33 9.89 11.85
N LYS A 309 1.16 10.45 12.73
CA LYS A 309 1.48 11.89 12.70
C LYS A 309 2.45 12.18 11.56
N THR A 310 3.51 11.39 11.44
CA THR A 310 4.61 11.61 10.50
C THR A 310 4.23 11.08 9.12
N GLY A 311 4.36 11.90 8.08
CA GLY A 311 4.07 11.49 6.68
C GLY A 311 2.59 11.32 6.31
N THR A 312 1.65 11.25 7.28
CA THR A 312 0.20 11.13 7.01
C THR A 312 -0.59 12.41 7.35
N ILE A 313 -0.54 12.92 8.58
CA ILE A 313 -1.17 14.20 8.95
C ILE A 313 -0.29 15.39 8.55
N THR A 314 1.03 15.19 8.62
CA THR A 314 2.01 16.26 8.41
C THR A 314 2.56 16.22 6.99
N LYS A 315 2.66 17.38 6.34
CA LYS A 315 3.56 17.53 5.20
C LYS A 315 4.97 17.46 5.78
N GLY A 316 5.72 16.39 5.50
CA GLY A 316 7.05 16.13 6.04
C GLY A 316 8.16 17.11 5.59
N LYS A 317 7.81 18.36 5.28
CA LYS A 317 8.76 19.43 5.01
C LYS A 317 8.67 20.46 6.15
N PRO A 318 9.75 20.66 6.92
CA PRO A 318 9.78 21.71 7.93
C PRO A 318 9.61 23.07 7.24
N GLU A 319 8.87 23.98 7.88
CA GLU A 319 8.75 25.37 7.44
C GLU A 319 9.12 26.29 8.62
N VAL A 320 9.58 27.49 8.32
CA VAL A 320 9.84 28.49 9.36
C VAL A 320 8.50 29.00 9.87
N VAL A 321 8.20 28.74 11.15
CA VAL A 321 6.92 29.10 11.79
C VAL A 321 7.07 30.33 12.67
N GLU A 322 8.21 30.46 13.34
CA GLU A 322 8.46 31.55 14.28
C GLU A 322 9.92 32.00 14.18
N ILE A 323 10.16 33.30 14.33
CA ILE A 323 11.49 33.87 14.44
C ILE A 323 11.49 34.81 15.63
N VAL A 324 12.40 34.57 16.56
CA VAL A 324 12.68 35.45 17.70
C VAL A 324 14.02 36.12 17.46
N ASN A 325 14.03 37.45 17.45
CA ASN A 325 15.24 38.26 17.30
C ASN A 325 15.57 38.97 18.63
N TYR A 326 16.86 39.00 18.98
CA TYR A 326 17.36 39.71 20.17
C TYR A 326 18.26 40.85 19.70
N ASP A 327 17.90 42.11 20.00
CA ASP A 327 18.67 43.34 19.73
C ASP A 327 19.05 43.64 18.26
N PHE A 328 18.72 42.75 17.33
CA PHE A 328 19.07 42.87 15.92
C PHE A 328 17.85 42.89 15.01
N ASN A 329 17.98 43.58 13.87
CA ASN A 329 16.95 43.66 12.84
C ASN A 329 16.75 42.29 12.17
N LYS A 330 15.49 41.83 12.07
CA LYS A 330 15.06 40.60 11.38
C LYS A 330 15.74 40.42 10.02
N LYS A 331 15.80 41.47 9.18
CA LYS A 331 16.41 41.38 7.84
C LYS A 331 17.91 41.07 7.89
N LYS A 332 18.64 41.61 8.87
CA LYS A 332 20.07 41.35 9.04
C LYS A 332 20.30 39.89 9.47
N ILE A 333 19.49 39.39 10.40
CA ILE A 333 19.55 37.98 10.84
C ILE A 333 19.30 37.05 9.65
N LEU A 334 18.23 37.28 8.89
CA LEU A 334 17.89 36.46 7.71
C LEU A 334 19.00 36.47 6.66
N SER A 335 19.63 37.63 6.40
CA SER A 335 20.75 37.72 5.46
C SER A 335 21.98 36.90 5.92
N LEU A 336 22.33 36.97 7.21
CA LEU A 336 23.46 36.22 7.77
C LEU A 336 23.19 34.71 7.79
N VAL A 337 21.99 34.30 8.20
CA VAL A 337 21.60 32.89 8.24
C VAL A 337 21.50 32.32 6.83
N GLY A 338 20.91 33.07 5.88
CA GLY A 338 20.86 32.67 4.48
C GLY A 338 22.25 32.43 3.92
N SER A 339 23.21 33.30 4.26
CA SER A 339 24.60 33.14 3.84
C SER A 339 25.26 31.91 4.48
N ALA A 340 24.94 31.60 5.75
CA ALA A 340 25.51 30.46 6.45
C ALA A 340 24.93 29.11 6.03
N GLU A 341 23.63 29.06 5.74
CA GLU A 341 22.89 27.83 5.40
C GLU A 341 22.84 27.55 3.89
N ARG A 342 23.30 28.47 3.03
CA ARG A 342 23.19 28.35 1.57
C ARG A 342 23.80 27.08 0.98
N LEU A 343 24.92 26.62 1.58
CA LEU A 343 25.67 25.43 1.17
C LEU A 343 25.24 24.16 1.92
N SER A 344 24.23 24.27 2.78
CA SER A 344 23.72 23.17 3.60
C SER A 344 22.59 22.45 2.87
N GLU A 345 22.78 21.16 2.59
CA GLU A 345 21.78 20.29 1.96
C GLU A 345 20.71 19.80 2.95
N HIS A 346 20.79 20.19 4.23
CA HIS A 346 19.89 19.70 5.26
C HIS A 346 18.43 20.20 5.04
N PRO A 347 17.40 19.37 5.24
CA PRO A 347 16.00 19.80 5.05
C PRO A 347 15.59 21.06 5.82
N LEU A 348 16.09 21.23 7.05
CA LEU A 348 15.88 22.45 7.84
C LEU A 348 16.53 23.69 7.19
N ALA A 349 17.72 23.54 6.61
CA ALA A 349 18.43 24.62 5.93
C ALA A 349 17.67 25.06 4.68
N GLN A 350 17.20 24.09 3.88
CA GLN A 350 16.37 24.36 2.71
C GLN A 350 15.08 25.12 3.08
N ALA A 351 14.46 24.78 4.21
CA ALA A 351 13.29 25.48 4.72
C ALA A 351 13.58 26.93 5.11
N ILE A 352 14.73 27.18 5.76
CA ILE A 352 15.18 28.52 6.10
C ILE A 352 15.47 29.34 4.84
N ILE A 353 16.22 28.78 3.88
CA ILE A 353 16.54 29.46 2.61
C ILE A 353 15.27 29.81 1.84
N LYS A 354 14.32 28.87 1.73
CA LYS A 354 13.02 29.13 1.11
C LYS A 354 12.28 30.29 1.76
N TYR A 355 12.24 30.34 3.10
CA TYR A 355 11.61 31.44 3.83
C TYR A 355 12.30 32.79 3.55
N ILE A 356 13.64 32.81 3.51
CA ILE A 356 14.43 34.02 3.23
C ILE A 356 14.18 34.54 1.80
N ASP A 357 14.11 33.62 0.82
CA ASP A 357 13.79 33.94 -0.57
C ASP A 357 12.36 34.53 -0.70
N GLU A 358 11.39 33.97 0.02
CA GLU A 358 10.00 34.48 0.08
C GLU A 358 9.91 35.88 0.71
N GLU A 359 10.72 36.16 1.74
CA GLU A 359 10.86 37.49 2.35
C GLU A 359 11.69 38.47 1.50
N LYS A 360 12.22 38.02 0.35
CA LYS A 360 13.04 38.82 -0.60
C LYS A 360 14.26 39.45 0.07
N VAL A 361 14.91 38.72 0.97
CA VAL A 361 16.13 39.18 1.64
C VAL A 361 17.35 38.62 0.92
N SER A 362 18.25 39.50 0.48
CA SER A 362 19.50 39.09 -0.15
C SER A 362 20.50 38.52 0.86
N TYR A 363 21.24 37.49 0.46
CA TYR A 363 22.34 36.88 1.19
C TYR A 363 23.52 36.62 0.26
N ALA A 364 24.71 36.43 0.83
CA ALA A 364 25.95 36.24 0.09
C ALA A 364 26.50 34.81 0.26
N GLU A 365 27.41 34.39 -0.62
CA GLU A 365 28.16 33.16 -0.37
C GLU A 365 29.17 33.37 0.77
N PRO A 366 29.29 32.41 1.70
CA PRO A 366 30.24 32.51 2.80
C PRO A 366 31.67 32.26 2.30
N LYS A 367 32.66 32.94 2.90
CA LYS A 367 34.09 32.75 2.58
C LYS A 367 34.62 31.41 3.07
N GLU A 368 34.06 30.90 4.17
CA GLU A 368 34.40 29.62 4.79
C GLU A 368 33.11 28.96 5.28
N PHE A 369 32.96 27.65 5.09
CA PHE A 369 31.78 26.88 5.51
C PHE A 369 32.17 25.49 6.04
N ASN A 370 31.66 25.16 7.22
CA ASN A 370 31.85 23.87 7.87
C ASN A 370 30.50 23.34 8.37
N SER A 371 30.13 22.14 7.93
CA SER A 371 28.93 21.43 8.40
C SER A 371 29.30 20.38 9.46
N PHE A 372 28.52 20.32 10.53
CA PHE A 372 28.68 19.36 11.63
C PHE A 372 27.41 18.52 11.74
N SER A 373 27.50 17.26 11.29
CA SER A 373 26.35 16.36 11.22
C SER A 373 25.62 16.24 12.56
N GLY A 374 24.30 16.41 12.52
CA GLY A 374 23.42 16.34 13.70
C GLY A 374 23.52 17.52 14.67
N LYS A 375 24.40 18.51 14.42
CA LYS A 375 24.66 19.66 15.30
C LYS A 375 24.26 21.00 14.66
N GLY A 376 24.83 21.33 13.50
CA GLY A 376 24.64 22.63 12.85
C GLY A 376 25.75 22.99 11.87
N VAL A 377 25.76 24.24 11.42
CA VAL A 377 26.75 24.81 10.50
C VAL A 377 27.50 25.98 11.13
N LYS A 378 28.75 26.17 10.71
CA LYS A 378 29.57 27.33 11.01
C LYS A 378 30.06 27.92 9.70
N ALA A 379 29.85 29.21 9.51
CA ALA A 379 30.24 29.91 8.30
C ALA A 379 30.86 31.29 8.61
N LYS A 380 31.70 31.78 7.70
CA LYS A 380 32.29 33.12 7.78
C LYS A 380 31.67 34.01 6.71
N VAL A 381 30.88 35.00 7.14
CA VAL A 381 30.10 35.87 6.26
C VAL A 381 30.67 37.29 6.41
N GLY A 382 31.42 37.76 5.39
CA GLY A 382 32.12 39.03 5.48
C GLY A 382 33.24 39.00 6.54
N GLN A 383 33.05 39.74 7.65
CA GLN A 383 33.93 39.73 8.82
C GLN A 383 33.34 38.93 9.99
N ASP A 384 32.07 38.56 9.91
CA ASP A 384 31.33 37.91 11.00
C ASP A 384 31.47 36.39 10.95
N THR A 385 31.60 35.78 12.14
CA THR A 385 31.51 34.32 12.29
C THR A 385 30.09 33.95 12.69
N VAL A 386 29.38 33.27 11.80
CA VAL A 386 27.97 32.86 11.97
C VAL A 386 27.91 31.38 12.29
N ILE A 387 27.16 31.03 13.33
CA ILE A 387 26.92 29.65 13.77
C ILE A 387 25.41 29.45 13.84
N VAL A 388 24.91 28.41 13.16
CA VAL A 388 23.49 28.07 13.13
C VAL A 388 23.34 26.61 13.56
N GLY A 389 22.53 26.33 14.57
CA GLY A 389 22.36 24.95 15.03
C GLY A 389 21.65 24.79 16.37
N LYS A 390 21.79 23.59 16.94
CA LYS A 390 21.22 23.22 18.24
C LYS A 390 21.90 23.98 19.39
N THR A 391 21.20 24.09 20.52
CA THR A 391 21.71 24.73 21.76
C THR A 391 23.07 24.18 22.19
N SER A 392 23.22 22.85 22.23
CA SER A 392 24.49 22.20 22.60
C SER A 392 25.65 22.55 21.66
N PHE A 393 25.37 22.82 20.39
CA PHE A 393 26.38 23.25 19.42
C PHE A 393 26.77 24.73 19.60
N LEU A 394 25.80 25.58 19.96
CA LEU A 394 26.05 26.98 20.26
C LEU A 394 26.94 27.12 21.51
N GLU A 395 26.66 26.34 22.56
CA GLU A 395 27.48 26.28 23.77
C GLU A 395 28.90 25.76 23.48
N GLU A 396 29.05 24.71 22.67
CA GLU A 396 30.35 24.18 22.24
C GLU A 396 31.18 25.23 21.48
N LYS A 397 30.53 26.16 20.79
CA LYS A 397 31.18 27.26 20.06
C LYS A 397 31.25 28.57 20.85
N GLU A 398 31.08 28.50 22.17
CA GLU A 398 31.21 29.62 23.10
C GLU A 398 30.23 30.78 22.82
N ILE A 399 29.04 30.48 22.28
CA ILE A 399 27.96 31.46 22.17
C ILE A 399 27.36 31.65 23.57
N LYS A 400 27.28 32.90 24.04
CA LYS A 400 26.64 33.22 25.32
C LYS A 400 25.12 33.12 25.21
N LEU A 401 24.51 32.33 26.10
CA LEU A 401 23.06 32.13 26.20
C LEU A 401 22.58 32.59 27.59
N SER A 402 21.58 33.46 27.63
CA SER A 402 20.93 33.87 28.88
C SER A 402 19.85 32.86 29.31
N LYS A 403 19.47 32.86 30.59
CA LYS A 403 18.38 32.00 31.11
C LYS A 403 17.07 32.21 30.36
N HIS A 404 16.75 33.46 29.98
CA HIS A 404 15.57 33.77 29.20
C HIS A 404 15.62 33.17 27.79
N GLN A 405 16.80 33.18 27.13
CA GLN A 405 16.96 32.63 25.80
C GLN A 405 16.82 31.10 25.80
N LEU A 406 17.37 30.43 26.81
CA LEU A 406 17.22 28.98 27.00
C LEU A 406 15.75 28.59 27.21
N SER A 407 15.04 29.30 28.09
CA SER A 407 13.62 29.06 28.36
C SER A 407 12.76 29.21 27.09
N LYS A 408 13.06 30.17 26.20
CA LYS A 408 12.32 30.32 24.93
C LYS A 408 12.59 29.18 23.95
N ILE A 409 13.80 28.62 23.93
CA ILE A 409 14.14 27.44 23.12
C ILE A 409 13.36 26.21 23.62
N GLU A 410 13.29 26.03 24.94
CA GLU A 410 12.51 24.94 25.56
C GLU A 410 11.01 25.09 25.28
N GLU A 411 10.45 26.29 25.42
CA GLU A 411 9.05 26.60 25.08
C GLU A 411 8.72 26.23 23.64
N MET A 412 9.56 26.64 22.67
CA MET A 412 9.37 26.25 21.27
C MET A 412 9.40 24.74 21.07
N ALA A 413 10.27 24.03 21.79
CA ALA A 413 10.35 22.58 21.71
C ALA A 413 9.09 21.90 22.28
N GLU A 414 8.55 22.40 23.39
CA GLU A 414 7.28 21.92 23.97
C GLU A 414 6.08 22.15 23.03
N GLU A 415 6.08 23.25 22.27
CA GLU A 415 5.10 23.52 21.21
C GLU A 415 5.30 22.66 19.95
N GLY A 416 6.28 21.75 19.96
CA GLY A 416 6.58 20.85 18.86
C GLY A 416 7.32 21.51 17.69
N LYS A 417 7.96 22.66 17.92
CA LYS A 417 8.85 23.33 16.97
C LYS A 417 10.29 22.88 17.21
N THR A 418 11.03 22.64 16.14
CA THR A 418 12.49 22.48 16.18
C THR A 418 13.12 23.87 16.26
N ALA A 419 13.63 24.24 17.44
CA ALA A 419 14.33 25.50 17.64
C ALA A 419 15.79 25.41 17.16
N VAL A 420 16.19 26.35 16.31
CA VAL A 420 17.54 26.51 15.78
C VAL A 420 18.05 27.89 16.18
N GLY A 421 19.11 27.95 16.98
CA GLY A 421 19.68 29.22 17.42
C GLY A 421 20.74 29.74 16.44
N ILE A 422 20.90 31.06 16.43
CA ILE A 422 21.77 31.80 15.51
C ILE A 422 22.76 32.61 16.35
N GLY A 423 24.01 32.16 16.38
CA GLY A 423 25.11 32.83 17.04
C GLY A 423 25.96 33.63 16.05
N VAL A 424 26.32 34.86 16.40
CA VAL A 424 27.27 35.68 15.65
C VAL A 424 28.27 36.31 16.61
N ASN A 425 29.56 36.18 16.32
CA ASN A 425 30.65 36.77 17.11
C ASN A 425 30.53 36.51 18.64
N LYS A 426 30.15 35.28 19.03
CA LYS A 426 29.94 34.81 20.41
C LYS A 426 28.67 35.28 21.13
N GLU A 427 27.74 35.91 20.41
CA GLU A 427 26.44 36.32 20.95
C GLU A 427 25.27 35.70 20.18
N LEU A 428 24.18 35.35 20.88
CA LEU A 428 22.97 34.84 20.25
C LEU A 428 22.14 36.00 19.67
N MET A 429 21.99 36.04 18.34
CA MET A 429 21.20 37.07 17.66
C MET A 429 19.72 36.71 17.53
N GLY A 430 19.39 35.42 17.51
CA GLY A 430 18.02 34.97 17.33
C GLY A 430 17.83 33.47 17.37
N ILE A 431 16.56 33.06 17.34
CA ILE A 431 16.12 31.66 17.30
C ILE A 431 15.09 31.55 16.18
N ILE A 432 15.25 30.54 15.33
CA ILE A 432 14.28 30.15 14.31
C ILE A 432 13.56 28.89 14.79
N GLY A 433 12.25 29.00 14.98
CA GLY A 433 11.37 27.86 15.21
C GLY A 433 10.91 27.27 13.89
N LEU A 434 11.44 26.09 13.56
CA LEU A 434 11.01 25.30 12.41
C LEU A 434 9.94 24.32 12.83
N GLY A 435 8.81 24.30 12.16
CA GLY A 435 7.71 23.43 12.51
C GLY A 435 6.87 23.10 11.31
N ILE A 436 5.80 22.36 11.57
CA ILE A 436 4.80 22.04 10.57
C ILE A 436 3.61 22.94 10.91
N PRO A 437 3.27 23.95 10.11
CA PRO A 437 2.31 24.99 10.50
C PRO A 437 0.97 24.44 11.00
N ALA A 438 0.50 23.33 10.42
CA ALA A 438 -0.74 22.67 10.82
C ALA A 438 -0.67 21.94 12.18
N ALA A 439 0.53 21.52 12.61
CA ALA A 439 0.77 20.96 13.93
C ALA A 439 1.09 22.06 14.97
N ALA A 440 1.77 23.14 14.55
CA ALA A 440 2.21 24.23 15.42
C ALA A 440 1.09 25.24 15.77
N THR A 441 0.01 25.29 14.98
CA THR A 441 -1.15 26.17 15.25
C THR A 441 -2.20 25.55 16.18
N GLY A 442 -2.04 24.28 16.58
CA GLY A 442 -3.04 23.54 17.36
C GLY A 442 -4.39 23.35 16.66
N LEU A 443 -4.51 23.71 15.37
CA LEU A 443 -5.79 23.94 14.69
C LEU A 443 -6.43 22.70 14.06
N LEU A 444 -5.72 21.56 13.99
CA LEU A 444 -6.30 20.32 13.49
C LEU A 444 -6.96 19.53 14.61
N HIS A 445 -8.11 20.02 15.08
CA HIS A 445 -9.05 19.15 15.78
C HIS A 445 -9.45 18.02 14.81
N PRO A 446 -9.47 16.74 15.25
CA PRO A 446 -9.80 15.57 14.42
C PRO A 446 -11.08 15.74 13.57
N VAL A 447 -12.02 16.56 14.05
CA VAL A 447 -13.28 16.89 13.39
C VAL A 447 -13.09 17.53 12.01
N TRP A 448 -12.14 18.47 11.86
CA TRP A 448 -11.92 19.14 10.57
C TRP A 448 -11.25 18.24 9.54
N ALA A 449 -10.36 17.35 9.98
CA ALA A 449 -9.80 16.30 9.13
C ALA A 449 -10.89 15.32 8.65
N MET A 450 -11.82 14.93 9.54
CA MET A 450 -12.96 14.09 9.18
C MET A 450 -13.92 14.78 8.20
N ILE A 451 -14.20 16.08 8.38
CA ILE A 451 -15.05 16.86 7.46
C ILE A 451 -14.40 16.98 6.08
N ALA A 452 -13.11 17.29 6.01
CA ALA A 452 -12.37 17.39 4.76
C ALA A 452 -12.32 16.03 4.03
N MET A 453 -12.17 14.93 4.77
CA MET A 453 -12.19 13.58 4.22
C MET A 453 -13.59 13.19 3.72
N ALA A 454 -14.65 13.48 4.48
CA ALA A 454 -16.03 13.24 4.07
C ALA A 454 -16.40 14.04 2.82
N ALA A 455 -15.97 15.31 2.74
CA ALA A 455 -16.17 16.15 1.56
C ALA A 455 -15.41 15.62 0.33
N SER A 456 -14.17 15.16 0.50
CA SER A 456 -13.33 14.58 -0.56
C SER A 456 -13.91 13.26 -1.09
N VAL A 457 -14.29 12.33 -0.20
CA VAL A 457 -14.92 11.07 -0.58
C VAL A 457 -16.27 11.32 -1.26
N GLY A 458 -17.07 12.25 -0.73
CA GLY A 458 -18.35 12.65 -1.31
C GLY A 458 -18.20 13.23 -2.72
N THR A 459 -17.21 14.10 -2.95
CA THR A 459 -16.95 14.66 -4.29
C THR A 459 -16.45 13.61 -5.28
N VAL A 460 -15.60 12.68 -4.85
CA VAL A 460 -15.14 11.56 -5.69
C VAL A 460 -16.29 10.63 -6.06
N LEU A 461 -17.16 10.29 -5.11
CA LEU A 461 -18.33 9.45 -5.36
C LEU A 461 -19.32 10.13 -6.33
N LEU A 462 -19.66 11.40 -6.10
CA LEU A 462 -20.55 12.15 -6.98
C LEU A 462 -20.02 12.25 -8.42
N ASN A 463 -18.71 12.48 -8.59
CA ASN A 463 -18.09 12.46 -9.91
C ASN A 463 -18.09 11.06 -10.55
N SER A 464 -17.94 9.99 -9.76
CA SER A 464 -17.94 8.61 -10.25
C SER A 464 -19.34 8.14 -10.71
N PHE A 465 -20.41 8.78 -10.24
CA PHE A 465 -21.78 8.55 -10.72
C PHE A 465 -22.17 9.46 -11.90
N GLY A 466 -21.22 10.16 -12.50
CA GLY A 466 -21.46 11.00 -13.68
C GLY A 466 -22.16 12.33 -13.37
N ILE A 467 -22.17 12.77 -12.11
CA ILE A 467 -22.62 14.10 -11.69
C ILE A 467 -21.38 14.99 -11.59
N PRO A 468 -21.04 15.82 -12.59
CA PRO A 468 -19.79 16.57 -12.60
C PRO A 468 -19.86 17.78 -11.66
N VAL A 469 -19.62 17.56 -10.37
CA VAL A 469 -19.58 18.63 -9.34
C VAL A 469 -18.40 19.58 -9.57
N ILE A 470 -17.28 19.06 -10.09
CA ILE A 470 -16.04 19.83 -10.31
C ILE A 470 -16.15 20.79 -11.51
N SER A 471 -17.06 20.55 -12.46
CA SER A 471 -17.22 21.41 -13.63
C SER A 471 -17.87 22.77 -13.32
N GLN A 472 -18.74 22.84 -12.30
CA GLN A 472 -19.40 24.09 -11.89
C GLN A 472 -18.51 24.96 -10.98
N ALA A 473 -17.65 24.35 -10.14
CA ALA A 473 -16.78 25.10 -9.24
C ALA A 473 -15.63 25.82 -9.96
N LYS A 474 -15.11 25.25 -11.06
CA LYS A 474 -14.05 25.89 -11.88
C LYS A 474 -14.47 27.21 -12.53
N ARG A 475 -15.77 27.44 -12.73
CA ARG A 475 -16.28 28.69 -13.31
C ARG A 475 -16.41 29.84 -12.31
N LYS A 476 -16.26 29.58 -10.99
CA LYS A 476 -16.40 30.59 -9.92
C LYS A 476 -15.12 30.93 -9.17
N LEU A 477 -14.03 30.17 -9.36
CA LEU A 477 -12.74 30.44 -8.73
C LEU A 477 -11.69 30.79 -9.79
N ASN A 478 -11.81 32.00 -10.32
CA ASN A 478 -10.68 32.73 -10.89
C ASN A 478 -9.86 33.25 -9.70
N ILE A 479 -8.79 32.55 -9.32
CA ILE A 479 -7.75 33.10 -8.45
C ILE A 479 -6.41 32.75 -9.09
N LEU A 480 -5.63 33.81 -9.31
CA LEU A 480 -4.25 33.87 -9.76
C LEU A 480 -3.31 32.99 -8.93
#